data_AF-A0A850M340-F1
#
_entry.id   AF-A0A850M340-F1
#
_cell.length_a   1.000
_cell.length_b   1.000
_cell.length_c   1.000
_cell.angle_alpha   90.00
_cell.angle_beta   90.00
_cell.angle_gamma   90.00
#
_symmetry.space_group_name_H-M   'P 1'
#
loop_
_entity.id
_entity.type
_entity.pdbx_description
1 polymer ?
#
loop_
_entity_poly.entity_id
_entity_poly.type
_entity_poly.pdbx_seq_one_letter_code
_entity_poly.pdbx_strand_id
1 'polypeptide(L)'
;MDAQGHAQAQSDKIQIKDQIEKYKEMLKSDPNNPTILSNLGACYASINEFEEATDLFNKILEQDPKNLDGLNNLGVIFTQTGKFDEAIAKLEVAVKLKPDSAKLWSNLGETYRRAGNYHKANVCRMRAIQLNERIKE
;
A
#
# COMPACT_ATOMS: atom_id res chain seq x y z
N MET A 1 23.51 16.67 -9.08
CA MET A 1 22.74 15.43 -8.85
C MET A 1 23.70 14.28 -9.01
N ASP A 2 24.08 13.69 -7.89
CA ASP A 2 25.46 13.26 -7.68
C ASP A 2 25.53 11.73 -7.70
N ALA A 3 26.66 11.16 -8.15
CA ALA A 3 26.87 9.71 -8.26
C ALA A 3 26.58 8.95 -6.94
N GLN A 4 26.63 9.64 -5.79
CA GLN A 4 26.24 9.11 -4.48
C GLN A 4 24.75 8.74 -4.37
N GLY A 5 23.85 9.52 -4.97
CA GLY A 5 22.40 9.22 -4.94
C GLY A 5 22.04 7.99 -5.77
N HIS A 6 22.72 7.80 -6.92
CA HIS A 6 22.56 6.62 -7.75
C HIS A 6 23.17 5.36 -7.10
N ALA A 7 24.33 5.48 -6.46
CA ALA A 7 24.96 4.37 -5.75
C ALA A 7 24.12 3.91 -4.53
N GLN A 8 23.55 4.85 -3.77
CA GLN A 8 22.69 4.54 -2.64
C GLN A 8 21.41 3.84 -3.09
N ALA A 9 20.70 4.39 -4.09
CA ALA A 9 19.47 3.78 -4.61
C ALA A 9 19.71 2.36 -5.18
N GLN A 10 20.86 2.14 -5.82
CA GLN A 10 21.23 0.83 -6.33
C GLN A 10 21.56 -0.15 -5.19
N SER A 11 22.27 0.31 -4.15
CA SER A 11 22.55 -0.49 -2.95
C SER A 11 21.26 -0.86 -2.21
N ASP A 12 20.33 0.08 -2.08
CA ASP A 12 19.02 -0.15 -1.44
C ASP A 12 18.23 -1.20 -2.24
N LYS A 13 18.22 -1.10 -3.57
CA LYS A 13 17.58 -2.09 -4.44
C LYS A 13 18.19 -3.48 -4.30
N ILE A 14 19.51 -3.58 -4.14
CA ILE A 14 20.18 -4.87 -3.90
C ILE A 14 19.77 -5.43 -2.53
N GLN A 15 19.78 -4.61 -1.48
CA GLN A 15 19.39 -5.05 -0.14
C GLN A 15 17.92 -5.51 -0.09
N ILE A 16 17.02 -4.85 -0.82
CA ILE A 16 15.61 -5.27 -0.93
C ILE A 16 15.50 -6.62 -1.63
N LYS A 17 16.33 -6.90 -2.66
CA LYS A 17 16.34 -8.20 -3.33
C LYS A 17 16.79 -9.34 -2.41
N ASP A 18 17.82 -9.12 -1.60
CA ASP A 18 18.24 -10.10 -0.59
C ASP A 18 17.14 -10.36 0.45
N GLN A 19 16.41 -9.31 0.82
CA GLN A 19 15.27 -9.42 1.74
C GLN A 19 14.10 -10.21 1.14
N ILE A 20 13.83 -10.03 -0.16
CA ILE A 20 12.83 -10.81 -0.91
C ILE A 20 13.16 -12.30 -0.85
N GLU A 21 14.40 -12.69 -1.10
CA GLU A 21 14.80 -14.11 -1.05
C GLU A 21 14.64 -14.70 0.35
N LYS A 22 15.00 -13.96 1.41
CA LYS A 22 14.76 -14.40 2.79
C LYS A 22 13.28 -14.65 3.07
N TYR A 23 12.39 -13.74 2.68
CA TYR A 23 10.96 -13.93 2.90
C TYR A 23 10.38 -15.07 2.05
N LYS A 24 10.85 -15.28 0.82
CA LYS A 24 10.49 -16.45 0.01
C LYS A 24 10.88 -17.76 0.70
N GLU A 25 12.08 -17.85 1.27
CA GLU A 25 12.50 -19.02 2.04
C GLU A 25 11.61 -19.24 3.28
N MET A 26 11.25 -18.18 4.00
CA MET A 26 10.34 -18.29 5.15
C MET A 26 8.95 -18.80 4.73
N LEU A 27 8.44 -18.36 3.57
CA LEU A 27 7.16 -18.84 3.02
C LEU A 27 7.19 -20.32 2.61
N LYS A 28 8.36 -20.95 2.40
CA LYS A 28 8.40 -22.40 2.15
C LYS A 28 7.90 -23.20 3.36
N SER A 29 8.17 -22.69 4.56
CA SER A 29 7.76 -23.33 5.83
C SER A 29 6.35 -22.92 6.27
N ASP A 30 5.93 -21.69 5.95
CA ASP A 30 4.59 -21.17 6.26
C ASP A 30 4.03 -20.36 5.08
N PRO A 31 3.47 -21.03 4.05
CA PRO A 31 3.11 -20.38 2.78
C PRO A 31 2.01 -19.32 2.88
N ASN A 32 1.24 -19.35 3.97
CA ASN A 32 0.06 -18.54 4.15
C ASN A 32 0.22 -17.50 5.26
N ASN A 33 1.43 -17.30 5.80
CA ASN A 33 1.65 -16.33 6.86
C ASN A 33 1.36 -14.90 6.39
N PRO A 34 0.32 -14.22 6.91
CA PRO A 34 -0.07 -12.90 6.42
C PRO A 34 1.00 -11.83 6.67
N THR A 35 1.78 -11.96 7.75
CA THR A 35 2.88 -11.03 8.08
C THR A 35 4.02 -11.16 7.08
N ILE A 36 4.42 -12.39 6.75
CA ILE A 36 5.49 -12.62 5.76
C ILE A 36 5.02 -12.20 4.36
N LEU A 37 3.79 -12.57 3.97
CA LEU A 37 3.19 -12.14 2.71
C LEU A 37 3.16 -10.60 2.59
N SER A 38 2.79 -9.90 3.67
CA SER A 38 2.71 -8.44 3.68
C SER A 38 4.09 -7.79 3.52
N ASN A 39 5.08 -8.30 4.25
CA ASN A 39 6.45 -7.79 4.17
C ASN A 39 7.06 -8.05 2.79
N LEU A 40 6.85 -9.24 2.23
CA LEU A 40 7.31 -9.57 0.88
C LEU A 40 6.63 -8.71 -0.17
N GLY A 41 5.31 -8.50 -0.07
CA GLY A 41 4.55 -7.63 -0.96
C GLY A 41 5.01 -6.17 -0.89
N ALA A 42 5.32 -5.67 0.31
CA ALA A 42 5.89 -4.34 0.49
C ALA A 42 7.29 -4.21 -0.14
N CYS A 43 8.13 -5.24 -0.02
CA CYS A 43 9.43 -5.27 -0.70
C CYS A 43 9.26 -5.19 -2.22
N TYR A 44 8.40 -6.02 -2.82
CA TYR A 44 8.12 -5.97 -4.25
C TYR A 44 7.58 -4.60 -4.70
N ALA A 45 6.63 -4.02 -3.97
CA ALA A 45 6.10 -2.70 -4.27
C ALA A 45 7.18 -1.61 -4.22
N SER A 46 8.14 -1.70 -3.28
CA SER A 46 9.23 -0.72 -3.13
C SER A 46 10.23 -0.71 -4.30
N ILE A 47 10.30 -1.81 -5.07
CA ILE A 47 11.13 -1.92 -6.27
C ILE A 47 10.30 -1.83 -7.57
N ASN A 48 9.03 -1.42 -7.47
CA ASN A 48 8.05 -1.29 -8.56
C ASN A 48 7.66 -2.59 -9.25
N GLU A 49 7.90 -3.75 -8.62
CA GLU A 49 7.41 -5.05 -9.08
C GLU A 49 5.95 -5.21 -8.58
N PHE A 50 5.05 -4.45 -9.21
CA PHE A 50 3.68 -4.28 -8.74
C PHE A 50 2.80 -5.51 -8.92
N GLU A 51 3.11 -6.38 -9.89
CA GLU A 51 2.35 -7.60 -10.16
C GLU A 51 2.54 -8.60 -9.02
N GLU A 52 3.79 -8.90 -8.66
CA GLU A 52 4.13 -9.78 -7.55
C GLU A 52 3.60 -9.24 -6.21
N ALA A 53 3.70 -7.93 -5.99
CA ALA A 53 3.12 -7.29 -4.81
C ALA A 53 1.60 -7.48 -4.76
N THR A 54 0.91 -7.28 -5.90
CA THR A 54 -0.55 -7.43 -6.01
C THR A 54 -0.99 -8.85 -5.68
N ASP A 55 -0.30 -9.87 -6.21
CA ASP A 55 -0.61 -11.27 -5.95
C ASP A 55 -0.50 -11.63 -4.46
N LEU A 56 0.54 -11.13 -3.79
CA LEU A 56 0.73 -11.38 -2.36
C LEU A 56 -0.33 -10.71 -1.50
N PHE A 57 -0.71 -9.47 -1.81
CA PHE A 57 -1.78 -8.79 -1.08
C PHE A 57 -3.16 -9.38 -1.40
N ASN A 58 -3.38 -9.91 -2.61
CA ASN A 58 -4.60 -10.67 -2.91
C ASN A 58 -4.68 -11.95 -2.08
N LYS A 59 -3.59 -12.72 -1.94
CA LYS A 59 -3.56 -13.90 -1.05
C LYS A 59 -3.92 -13.55 0.40
N ILE A 60 -3.47 -12.40 0.90
CA ILE A 60 -3.86 -11.92 2.23
C ILE A 60 -5.36 -11.66 2.30
N LEU A 61 -5.94 -11.03 1.27
CA LEU A 61 -7.39 -10.76 1.21
C LEU A 61 -8.24 -12.00 0.94
N GLU A 62 -7.69 -13.04 0.31
CA GLU A 62 -8.35 -14.34 0.18
C GLU A 62 -8.50 -15.02 1.55
N GLN A 63 -7.52 -14.85 2.44
CA GLN A 63 -7.56 -15.37 3.81
C GLN A 63 -8.42 -14.50 4.74
N ASP A 64 -8.26 -13.19 4.66
CA ASP A 64 -9.03 -12.19 5.41
C ASP A 64 -9.43 -11.01 4.50
N PRO A 65 -10.65 -11.01 3.97
CA PRO A 65 -11.16 -9.93 3.12
C PRO A 65 -11.21 -8.56 3.80
N LYS A 66 -11.10 -8.50 5.13
CA LYS A 66 -11.11 -7.26 5.92
C LYS A 66 -9.71 -6.84 6.38
N ASN A 67 -8.67 -7.52 5.92
CA ASN A 67 -7.30 -7.16 6.28
C ASN A 67 -6.95 -5.74 5.78
N LEU A 68 -6.75 -4.82 6.72
CA LEU A 68 -6.52 -3.41 6.40
C LEU A 68 -5.23 -3.17 5.63
N ASP A 69 -4.17 -3.94 5.91
CA ASP A 69 -2.89 -3.79 5.22
C ASP A 69 -2.99 -4.23 3.77
N GLY A 70 -3.63 -5.38 3.50
CA GLY A 70 -3.91 -5.85 2.14
C GLY A 70 -4.75 -4.85 1.34
N LEU A 71 -5.86 -4.36 1.92
CA LEU A 71 -6.73 -3.38 1.27
C LEU A 71 -5.99 -2.06 0.98
N ASN A 72 -5.23 -1.55 1.95
CA ASN A 72 -4.49 -0.31 1.79
C ASN A 72 -3.38 -0.42 0.74
N ASN A 73 -2.57 -1.48 0.80
CA ASN A 73 -1.44 -1.63 -0.12
C ASN A 73 -1.90 -1.87 -1.56
N LEU A 74 -2.95 -2.68 -1.79
CA LEU A 74 -3.56 -2.80 -3.12
C LEU A 74 -4.11 -1.47 -3.61
N GLY A 75 -4.78 -0.71 -2.73
CA GLY A 75 -5.24 0.64 -3.04
C GLY A 75 -4.12 1.55 -3.54
N VAL A 76 -2.99 1.55 -2.85
CA VAL A 76 -1.81 2.35 -3.21
C VAL A 76 -1.20 1.87 -4.54
N ILE A 77 -1.02 0.56 -4.72
CA ILE A 77 -0.46 -0.02 -5.95
C ILE A 77 -1.35 0.30 -7.17
N PHE A 78 -2.66 0.11 -7.04
CA PHE A 78 -3.61 0.43 -8.10
C PHE A 78 -3.63 1.93 -8.42
N THR A 79 -3.50 2.79 -7.40
CA THR A 79 -3.34 4.24 -7.60
C THR A 79 -2.08 4.54 -8.41
N GLN A 80 -0.95 3.92 -8.07
CA GLN A 80 0.33 4.10 -8.76
C GLN A 80 0.28 3.64 -10.21
N THR A 81 -0.37 2.51 -10.47
CA THR A 81 -0.51 1.90 -11.80
C THR A 81 -1.66 2.47 -12.64
N GLY A 82 -2.41 3.45 -12.13
CA GLY A 82 -3.49 4.13 -12.86
C GLY A 82 -4.83 3.38 -12.89
N LYS A 83 -4.95 2.28 -12.14
CA LYS A 83 -6.17 1.49 -11.96
C LYS A 83 -7.06 2.14 -10.89
N PHE A 84 -7.57 3.34 -11.19
CA PHE A 84 -8.17 4.19 -10.18
C PHE A 84 -9.47 3.62 -9.59
N ASP A 85 -10.30 2.95 -10.40
CA ASP A 85 -11.57 2.39 -9.92
C ASP A 85 -11.33 1.24 -8.93
N GLU A 86 -10.37 0.36 -9.23
CA GLU A 86 -9.96 -0.71 -8.33
C GLU A 86 -9.32 -0.16 -7.05
N ALA A 87 -8.50 0.89 -7.16
CA ALA A 87 -7.91 1.56 -6.02
C ALA A 87 -8.98 2.15 -5.08
N ILE A 88 -9.95 2.88 -5.65
CA ILE A 88 -11.07 3.47 -4.92
C ILE A 88 -11.86 2.37 -4.22
N ALA A 89 -12.20 1.28 -4.91
CA ALA A 89 -12.96 0.18 -4.32
C ALA A 89 -12.26 -0.42 -3.08
N LYS A 90 -10.94 -0.66 -3.14
CA LYS A 90 -10.18 -1.20 -2.00
C LYS A 90 -10.08 -0.20 -0.84
N LEU A 91 -9.79 1.06 -1.15
CA LEU A 91 -9.61 2.11 -0.14
C LEU A 91 -10.93 2.51 0.52
N GLU A 92 -12.06 2.47 -0.20
CA GLU A 92 -13.39 2.70 0.37
C GLU A 92 -13.77 1.64 1.39
N VAL A 93 -13.43 0.37 1.14
CA VAL A 93 -13.60 -0.69 2.14
C VAL A 93 -12.70 -0.42 3.35
N ALA A 94 -11.44 -0.05 3.13
CA ALA A 94 -10.49 0.23 4.20
C ALA A 94 -10.95 1.38 5.11
N VAL A 95 -11.40 2.51 4.56
CA VAL A 95 -11.91 3.65 5.37
C VAL A 95 -13.23 3.32 6.09
N LYS A 96 -14.05 2.42 5.55
CA LYS A 96 -15.26 1.94 6.26
C LYS A 96 -14.89 1.07 7.45
N LEU A 97 -13.86 0.23 7.32
CA LEU A 97 -13.36 -0.64 8.40
C LEU A 97 -12.63 0.16 9.47
N LYS A 98 -11.87 1.20 9.09
CA LYS A 98 -11.11 2.06 10.00
C LYS A 98 -11.32 3.55 9.69
N PRO A 99 -12.49 4.10 10.05
CA PRO A 99 -12.89 5.47 9.69
C PRO A 99 -12.11 6.57 10.41
N ASP A 100 -11.33 6.22 11.42
CA ASP A 100 -10.45 7.10 12.20
C ASP A 100 -9.01 7.15 11.66
N SER A 101 -8.69 6.40 10.59
CA SER A 101 -7.35 6.42 10.00
C SER A 101 -7.16 7.56 9.01
N ALA A 102 -6.46 8.62 9.43
CA ALA A 102 -6.07 9.73 8.55
C ALA A 102 -5.22 9.28 7.34
N LYS A 103 -4.43 8.21 7.49
CA LYS A 103 -3.64 7.62 6.39
C LYS A 103 -4.53 7.05 5.28
N LEU A 104 -5.56 6.27 5.65
CA LEU A 104 -6.48 5.69 4.66
C LEU A 104 -7.28 6.76 3.92
N TRP A 105 -7.76 7.78 4.64
CA TRP A 105 -8.44 8.93 4.04
C TRP A 105 -7.52 9.73 3.10
N SER A 106 -6.25 9.92 3.46
CA SER A 106 -5.25 10.56 2.60
C SER A 106 -5.03 9.75 1.31
N ASN A 107 -4.88 8.43 1.41
CA ASN A 107 -4.69 7.57 0.26
C ASN A 107 -5.92 7.58 -0.68
N LEU A 108 -7.14 7.50 -0.11
CA LEU A 108 -8.37 7.60 -0.89
C LEU A 108 -8.51 8.96 -1.57
N GLY A 109 -8.19 10.05 -0.86
CA GLY A 109 -8.21 11.41 -1.41
C GLY A 109 -7.22 11.60 -2.56
N GLU A 110 -6.00 11.09 -2.42
CA GLU A 110 -4.99 11.12 -3.50
C GLU A 110 -5.44 10.31 -4.71
N THR A 111 -6.06 9.15 -4.48
CA THR A 111 -6.63 8.33 -5.56
C THR A 111 -7.70 9.09 -6.32
N TYR A 112 -8.66 9.69 -5.62
CA TYR A 112 -9.70 10.52 -6.24
C TYR A 112 -9.12 11.71 -7.00
N ARG A 113 -8.08 12.35 -6.46
CA ARG A 113 -7.39 13.47 -7.13
C ARG A 113 -6.75 13.03 -8.44
N ARG A 114 -6.06 11.88 -8.44
CA ARG A 114 -5.41 11.31 -9.64
C ARG A 114 -6.43 10.82 -10.67
N ALA A 115 -7.60 10.36 -10.22
CA ALA A 115 -8.74 10.02 -11.07
C ALA A 115 -9.49 11.26 -11.62
N GLY A 116 -9.10 12.48 -11.25
CA GLY A 116 -9.76 13.73 -11.67
C GLY A 116 -11.01 14.10 -10.87
N ASN A 117 -11.36 13.34 -9.82
CA ASN A 117 -12.50 13.63 -8.95
C ASN A 117 -12.11 14.55 -7.79
N TYR A 118 -11.86 15.82 -8.10
CA TYR A 118 -11.39 16.81 -7.13
C TYR A 118 -12.37 17.07 -5.99
N HIS A 119 -13.67 16.96 -6.24
CA HIS A 119 -14.69 17.16 -5.20
C HIS A 119 -14.55 16.10 -4.10
N LYS A 120 -14.55 14.81 -4.46
CA LYS A 120 -14.37 13.72 -3.49
C LYS A 120 -12.99 13.74 -2.85
N ALA A 121 -11.95 14.12 -3.61
CA ALA A 121 -10.60 14.28 -3.07
C ALA A 121 -10.55 15.30 -1.93
N ASN A 122 -11.20 16.47 -2.10
CA ASN A 122 -11.26 17.51 -1.07
C ASN A 122 -11.98 17.02 0.19
N VAL A 123 -13.11 16.30 0.04
CA VAL A 123 -13.83 15.71 1.18
C VAL A 123 -12.93 14.74 1.96
N CYS A 124 -12.23 13.84 1.26
CA CYS A 124 -11.32 12.88 1.90
C CYS A 124 -10.15 13.58 2.61
N ARG A 125 -9.57 14.62 1.97
CA ARG A 125 -8.48 15.42 2.56
C ARG A 125 -8.92 16.15 3.82
N MET A 126 -10.10 16.78 3.81
CA MET A 126 -10.66 17.43 5.00
C MET A 126 -10.83 16.43 6.14
N ARG A 127 -11.32 15.22 5.84
CA ARG A 127 -11.46 14.17 6.84
C ARG A 127 -10.13 13.73 7.43
N ALA A 128 -9.10 13.57 6.58
CA ALA A 128 -7.75 13.22 7.04
C ALA A 128 -7.14 14.30 7.95
N ILE A 129 -7.30 15.59 7.61
CA ILE A 129 -6.83 16.71 8.42
C ILE A 129 -7.51 16.73 9.79
N GLN A 130 -8.85 16.64 9.81
CA GLN A 130 -9.64 16.62 11.04
C GLN A 130 -9.21 15.50 11.99
N LEU A 131 -8.91 14.32 11.46
CA LEU A 131 -8.46 13.18 12.27
C LEU A 131 -7.05 13.40 12.83
N ASN A 132 -6.14 13.99 12.06
CA ASN A 132 -4.80 14.31 12.54
C ASN A 132 -4.78 15.41 13.61
N GLU A 133 -5.69 16.39 13.52
CA GLU A 133 -5.83 17.45 14.53
C GLU A 133 -6.37 16.89 15.84
N ARG A 134 -7.34 15.96 15.78
CA ARG A 134 -7.90 15.30 16.96
C ARG A 134 -6.90 14.44 17.74
N ILE A 135 -5.84 13.96 17.10
CA ILE A 135 -4.80 13.13 17.76
C ILE A 135 -3.80 13.99 18.56
N LYS A 136 -3.76 15.30 18.34
CA LYS A 136 -2.81 16.22 18.99
C LYS A 136 -3.25 16.75 20.35
N GLU A 137 -4.44 16.40 20.81
CA GLU A 137 -4.99 16.70 22.15
C GLU A 137 -4.86 15.48 23.08
#